data_AF-A0A969LKF3-F1
#
_entry.id   AF-A0A969LKF3-F1
#
_cell.length_a   1.000
_cell.length_b   1.000
_cell.length_c   1.000
_cell.angle_alpha   90.00
_cell.angle_beta   90.00
_cell.angle_gamma   90.00
#
_symmetry.space_group_name_H-M   'P 1'
#
loop_
_entity.id
_entity.type
_entity.pdbx_description
1 polymer ?
#
loop_
_entity_poly.entity_id
_entity_poly.type
_entity_poly.pdbx_seq_one_letter_code
_entity_poly.pdbx_strand_id
1 'polypeptide(L)'
;MENALIKNDITTLEKLYTDTFSWTNHMGNTCNKLENLLKTKCGNVQYISWVDEEMKINVINDNAVVKAKEVLKMVVYEQRVSIVRNIIATFQLQGDKWLLSKIE
;
A
#
# COMPACT_ATOMS: atom_id res chain seq x y z
N MET A 1 -6.46 13.70 7.02
CA MET A 1 -5.21 13.41 6.30
C MET A 1 -5.60 12.68 5.03
N GLU A 2 -5.26 13.20 3.85
CA GLU A 2 -5.73 12.64 2.58
C GLU A 2 -4.81 11.52 2.08
N ASN A 3 -5.37 10.53 1.36
CA ASN A 3 -4.66 9.35 0.90
C ASN A 3 -3.65 9.68 -0.21
N ALA A 4 -2.36 9.42 0.04
CA ALA A 4 -1.27 9.75 -0.87
C ALA A 4 -1.31 8.98 -2.20
N LEU A 5 -1.85 7.75 -2.22
CA LEU A 5 -2.05 6.99 -3.47
C LEU A 5 -3.13 7.61 -4.36
N ILE A 6 -4.21 8.10 -3.77
CA ILE A 6 -5.29 8.79 -4.50
C ILE A 6 -4.79 10.11 -5.09
N LYS A 7 -3.95 10.84 -4.34
CA LYS A 7 -3.33 12.10 -4.80
C LYS A 7 -2.16 11.92 -5.76
N ASN A 8 -1.69 10.70 -5.97
CA ASN A 8 -0.43 10.44 -6.66
C ASN A 8 0.76 11.22 -6.04
N ASP A 9 0.78 11.38 -4.71
CA ASP A 9 1.82 12.10 -3.97
C ASP A 9 3.02 11.17 -3.71
N ILE A 10 3.84 11.01 -4.76
CA ILE A 10 5.01 10.12 -4.76
C ILE A 10 5.99 10.47 -3.63
N THR A 11 6.20 11.76 -3.34
CA THR A 11 7.12 12.20 -2.28
C THR A 11 6.65 11.78 -0.90
N THR A 12 5.35 11.82 -0.65
CA THR A 12 4.79 11.30 0.62
C THR A 12 4.88 9.78 0.66
N LEU A 13 4.56 9.07 -0.43
CA LEU A 13 4.65 7.60 -0.49
C LEU A 13 6.07 7.10 -0.24
N GLU A 14 7.07 7.75 -0.81
CA GLU A 14 8.47 7.40 -0.62
C GLU A 14 8.90 7.45 0.86
N LYS A 15 8.34 8.39 1.63
CA LYS A 15 8.59 8.56 3.07
C LYS A 15 7.79 7.61 3.95
N LEU A 16 6.72 7.00 3.42
CA LEU A 16 5.88 6.04 4.14
C LEU A 16 6.38 4.60 4.03
N TYR A 17 7.28 4.32 3.08
CA TYR A 17 7.82 2.98 2.83
C TYR A 17 9.21 2.81 3.43
N THR A 18 9.47 1.68 4.10
CA THR A 18 10.85 1.30 4.46
C THR A 18 11.68 1.06 3.20
N ASP A 19 13.00 1.15 3.30
CA ASP A 19 13.89 0.88 2.15
C ASP A 19 13.82 -0.59 1.69
N THR A 20 13.41 -1.48 2.58
CA THR A 20 13.18 -2.90 2.32
C THR A 20 11.73 -3.22 1.93
N PHE A 21 10.92 -2.20 1.62
CA PHE A 21 9.51 -2.40 1.30
C PHE A 21 9.32 -3.40 0.15
N SER A 22 8.34 -4.29 0.34
CA SER A 22 7.89 -5.23 -0.68
C SER A 22 6.37 -5.36 -0.71
N TRP A 23 5.81 -5.53 -1.90
CA TRP A 23 4.40 -5.84 -2.08
C TRP A 23 4.25 -7.05 -2.97
N THR A 24 3.56 -8.07 -2.46
CA THR A 24 3.19 -9.26 -3.22
C THR A 24 1.71 -9.20 -3.56
N ASN A 25 1.37 -9.45 -4.83
CA ASN A 25 -0.02 -9.51 -5.26
C ASN A 25 -0.60 -10.93 -5.15
N HIS A 26 -1.91 -11.07 -5.41
CA HIS A 26 -2.62 -12.36 -5.34
C HIS A 26 -2.11 -13.43 -6.32
N MET A 27 -1.29 -13.05 -7.32
CA MET A 27 -0.65 -13.98 -8.25
C MET A 27 0.73 -14.44 -7.77
N GLY A 28 1.18 -13.98 -6.60
CA GLY A 28 2.53 -14.24 -6.10
C GLY A 28 3.62 -13.37 -6.72
N ASN A 29 3.25 -12.36 -7.52
CA ASN A 29 4.22 -11.43 -8.10
C ASN A 29 4.59 -10.38 -7.05
N THR A 30 5.89 -10.30 -6.75
CA THR A 30 6.46 -9.34 -5.79
C THR A 30 7.03 -8.13 -6.53
N CYS A 31 6.85 -6.94 -5.95
CA CYS A 31 7.58 -5.76 -6.36
C CYS A 31 8.18 -5.02 -5.16
N ASN A 32 9.30 -4.34 -5.40
CA ASN A 32 9.99 -3.54 -4.40
C ASN A 32 9.51 -2.08 -4.38
N LYS A 33 10.06 -1.28 -3.45
CA LYS A 33 9.77 0.17 -3.30
C LYS A 33 9.84 0.94 -4.60
N LEU A 34 10.94 0.80 -5.35
CA LEU A 34 11.18 1.55 -6.57
C LEU A 34 10.15 1.19 -7.65
N GLU A 35 9.93 -0.10 -7.87
CA GLU A 35 8.97 -0.60 -8.86
C GLU A 35 7.53 -0.15 -8.54
N ASN A 36 7.15 -0.17 -7.26
CA ASN A 36 5.83 0.28 -6.81
C ASN A 36 5.63 1.79 -7.02
N LEU A 37 6.63 2.60 -6.68
CA LEU A 37 6.58 4.06 -6.91
C LEU A 37 6.54 4.38 -8.41
N LEU A 38 7.29 3.66 -9.24
CA LEU A 38 7.29 3.85 -10.69
C LEU A 38 5.92 3.54 -11.32
N LYS A 39 5.26 2.44 -10.91
CA LYS A 39 3.91 2.10 -11.40
C LYS A 39 2.90 3.22 -11.13
N THR A 40 2.99 3.83 -9.95
CA THR A 40 2.13 4.93 -9.52
C THR A 40 2.47 6.21 -10.31
N LYS A 41 3.77 6.53 -10.44
CA LYS A 41 4.27 7.72 -11.15
C LYS A 41 3.94 7.72 -12.65
N CYS A 42 4.03 6.57 -13.32
CA CYS A 42 3.78 6.47 -14.76
C CYS A 42 2.29 6.60 -15.14
N GLY A 43 1.37 6.68 -14.17
CA GLY A 43 -0.07 6.78 -14.44
C GLY A 43 -0.71 5.47 -14.92
N ASN A 44 0.05 4.38 -15.02
CA ASN A 44 -0.46 3.05 -15.36
C ASN A 44 -1.47 2.54 -14.34
N VAL A 45 -1.37 3.01 -13.10
CA VAL A 45 -2.30 2.75 -12.00
C VAL A 45 -2.68 4.07 -11.34
N GLN A 46 -3.98 4.36 -11.30
CA GLN A 46 -4.54 5.49 -10.58
C GLN A 46 -5.60 5.01 -9.60
N TYR A 47 -5.46 5.39 -8.32
CA TYR A 47 -6.44 5.08 -7.30
C TYR A 47 -7.54 6.16 -7.29
N ILE A 48 -8.79 5.74 -7.44
CA ILE A 48 -9.96 6.63 -7.38
C ILE A 48 -10.54 6.64 -5.96
N SER A 49 -10.68 5.44 -5.36
CA SER A 49 -11.15 5.30 -3.99
C SER A 49 -10.49 4.13 -3.31
N TRP A 50 -10.31 4.25 -2.01
CA TRP A 50 -9.74 3.24 -1.14
C TRP A 50 -10.53 3.23 0.17
N VAL A 51 -11.06 2.07 0.54
CA VAL A 51 -11.72 1.86 1.83
C VAL A 51 -11.17 0.58 2.44
N ASP A 52 -10.75 0.66 3.71
CA ASP A 52 -10.38 -0.50 4.50
C ASP A 52 -11.53 -0.85 5.45
N GLU A 53 -12.06 -2.06 5.31
CA GLU A 53 -13.09 -2.63 6.16
C GLU A 53 -12.48 -3.64 7.13
N GLU A 54 -13.15 -3.87 8.26
CA GLU A 54 -12.83 -4.93 9.23
C GLU A 54 -11.38 -4.91 9.74
N MET A 55 -10.80 -3.71 9.83
CA MET A 55 -9.39 -3.53 10.18
C MET A 55 -9.08 -4.05 11.58
N LYS A 56 -8.06 -4.91 11.67
CA LYS A 56 -7.50 -5.43 12.91
C LYS A 56 -6.01 -5.12 12.96
N ILE A 57 -5.57 -4.54 14.06
CA ILE A 57 -4.19 -4.14 14.27
C ILE A 57 -3.63 -4.95 15.44
N ASN A 58 -2.46 -5.53 15.24
CA ASN A 58 -1.68 -6.17 16.30
C ASN A 58 -0.28 -5.57 16.33
N VAL A 59 0.15 -5.08 17.49
CA VAL A 59 1.46 -4.45 17.68
C VAL A 59 2.31 -5.34 18.58
N ILE A 60 3.50 -5.70 18.11
CA ILE A 60 4.48 -6.50 18.85
C ILE A 60 5.82 -5.79 18.74
N ASN A 61 6.26 -5.17 19.84
CA ASN A 61 7.46 -4.33 19.89
C ASN A 61 7.42 -3.27 18.79
N ASP A 62 8.46 -3.22 17.96
CA ASP A 62 8.65 -2.28 16.87
C ASP A 62 7.99 -2.72 15.56
N ASN A 63 7.08 -3.71 15.61
CA ASN A 63 6.34 -4.20 14.44
C ASN A 63 4.85 -4.09 14.68
N ALA A 64 4.11 -3.66 13.66
CA ALA A 64 2.66 -3.69 13.64
C ALA A 64 2.17 -4.47 12.42
N VAL A 65 1.20 -5.36 12.64
CA VAL A 65 0.54 -6.11 11.59
C VAL A 65 -0.90 -5.64 11.52
N VAL A 66 -1.28 -5.13 10.35
CA VAL A 66 -2.63 -4.69 10.02
C VAL A 66 -3.23 -5.72 9.07
N LYS A 67 -4.39 -6.26 9.45
CA LYS A 67 -5.22 -7.09 8.58
C LYS A 67 -6.47 -6.31 8.25
N ALA A 68 -6.83 -6.22 6.99
CA ALA A 68 -8.02 -5.50 6.56
C ALA A 68 -8.60 -6.13 5.30
N LYS A 69 -9.85 -5.80 5.01
CA LYS A 69 -10.49 -6.04 3.73
C LYS A 69 -10.50 -4.73 2.95
N GLU A 70 -9.67 -4.65 1.92
CA GLU A 70 -9.57 -3.52 1.03
C GLU A 70 -10.67 -3.55 -0.05
N VAL A 71 -11.33 -2.43 -0.24
CA VAL A 71 -12.24 -2.15 -1.35
C VAL A 71 -11.68 -0.98 -2.15
N LEU A 72 -11.15 -1.28 -3.33
CA LEU A 72 -10.44 -0.33 -4.19
C LEU A 72 -11.23 -0.07 -5.47
N LYS A 73 -11.25 1.18 -5.92
CA LYS A 73 -11.60 1.54 -7.31
C LYS A 73 -10.39 2.20 -7.94
N MET A 74 -9.99 1.70 -9.11
CA MET A 74 -8.79 2.16 -9.79
C MET A 74 -9.02 2.29 -11.29
N VAL A 75 -8.13 3.02 -11.95
CA VAL A 75 -7.88 2.92 -13.38
C VAL A 75 -6.55 2.21 -13.56
N VAL A 76 -6.55 1.11 -14.31
CA VAL A 76 -5.34 0.34 -14.64
C VAL A 76 -5.27 0.24 -16.16
N TYR A 77 -4.24 0.81 -16.77
CA TYR A 77 -4.12 0.92 -18.24
C TYR A 77 -5.42 1.40 -18.90
N GLU A 78 -5.94 2.54 -18.44
CA GLU A 78 -7.19 3.17 -18.89
C GLU A 78 -8.48 2.39 -18.60
N GLN A 79 -8.39 1.19 -18.02
CA GLN A 79 -9.55 0.39 -17.66
C GLN A 79 -9.94 0.60 -16.20
N ARG A 80 -11.24 0.87 -15.97
CA ARG A 80 -11.77 0.95 -14.61
C ARG A 80 -11.91 -0.43 -14.01
N VAL A 81 -11.31 -0.63 -12.85
CA VAL A 81 -11.37 -1.89 -12.10
C VAL A 81 -11.84 -1.63 -10.68
N SER A 82 -12.61 -2.57 -10.14
CA SER A 82 -12.95 -2.63 -8.72
C SER A 82 -12.35 -3.90 -8.13
N ILE A 83 -11.59 -3.75 -7.05
CA ILE A 83 -10.92 -4.87 -6.37
C ILE A 83 -11.44 -4.94 -4.95
N VAL A 84 -11.80 -6.15 -4.53
CA VAL A 84 -12.04 -6.49 -3.13
C VAL A 84 -11.04 -7.56 -2.74
N ARG A 85 -10.22 -7.31 -1.73
CA ARG A 85 -9.20 -8.27 -1.27
C ARG A 85 -8.97 -8.18 0.22
N ASN A 86 -8.57 -9.29 0.82
CA ASN A 86 -7.99 -9.26 2.16
C ASN A 86 -6.50 -8.98 2.03
N ILE A 87 -5.97 -8.14 2.91
CA ILE A 87 -4.56 -7.81 2.96
C ILE A 87 -3.96 -8.04 4.34
N ILE A 88 -2.66 -8.27 4.36
CA ILE A 88 -1.82 -8.19 5.54
C ILE A 88 -0.73 -7.14 5.26
N ALA A 89 -0.85 -5.99 5.89
CA ALA A 89 0.16 -4.94 5.86
C ALA A 89 1.03 -5.03 7.12
N THR A 90 2.34 -5.02 6.95
CA THR A 90 3.31 -4.98 8.06
C THR A 90 3.99 -3.62 8.09
N PHE A 91 4.07 -3.04 9.28
CA PHE A 91 4.73 -1.78 9.55
C PHE A 91 5.86 -2.00 10.55
N GLN A 92 6.92 -1.21 10.41
CA GLN A 92 8.07 -1.18 11.31
C GLN A 92 8.20 0.21 11.90
N LEU A 93 8.45 0.28 13.20
CA LEU A 93 8.78 1.51 13.88
C LEU A 93 10.26 1.84 13.59
N GLN A 94 10.51 2.95 12.90
CA GLN A 94 11.84 3.47 12.63
C GLN A 94 11.95 4.88 13.23
N GLY A 95 12.68 5.00 14.33
CA GLY A 95 12.69 6.21 15.14
C GLY A 95 11.32 6.44 15.78
N ASP A 96 10.66 7.53 15.40
CA ASP A 96 9.34 7.93 15.90
C ASP A 96 8.20 7.66 14.90
N LYS A 97 8.48 6.93 13.81
CA LYS A 97 7.53 6.74 12.70
C LYS A 97 7.29 5.28 12.37
N TRP A 98 6.02 4.95 12.15
CA TRP A 98 5.62 3.68 11.56
C TRP A 98 5.74 3.77 10.04
N LEU A 99 6.60 2.93 9.48
CA LEU A 99 6.83 2.83 8.04
C LEU A 99 6.33 1.48 7.54
N LEU A 100 5.67 1.46 6.40
CA LEU A 100 5.17 0.25 5.78
C LEU A 100 6.34 -0.53 5.19
N SER A 101 6.48 -1.80 5.60
CA SER A 101 7.55 -2.69 5.18
C SER A 101 7.06 -3.79 4.24
N LYS A 102 5.80 -4.21 4.36
CA LYS A 102 5.28 -5.31 3.56
C LYS A 102 3.77 -5.21 3.34
N ILE A 103 3.30 -5.61 2.16
CA ILE A 103 1.89 -5.93 1.91
C ILE A 103 1.80 -7.32 1.25
N GLU A 104 0.89 -8.16 1.75
CA GLU A 104 0.50 -9.46 1.19
C GLU A 104 -1.02 -9.54 0.96
#